data_AF-A0A6I0EAV5-F1
#
_entry.id   AF-A0A6I0EAV5-F1
#
_cell.length_a   1.000
_cell.length_b   1.000
_cell.length_c   1.000
_cell.angle_alpha   90.00
_cell.angle_beta   90.00
_cell.angle_gamma   90.00
#
_symmetry.space_group_name_H-M   'P 1'
#
loop_
_entity.id
_entity.type
_entity.pdbx_description
1 polymer ?
#
loop_
_entity_poly.entity_id
_entity_poly.type
_entity_poly.pdbx_seq_one_letter_code
_entity_poly.pdbx_strand_id
1 'polypeptide(L)'
;MATSLAFNSLPEYMGRIKSLELRGGNPVVQIRNLVNDTLTPTNQSKIECPFILIVGERGEGKTTFVQNLVKVFVEKKIDFTGFYALGQGEMELRTGYELVLLPEKRIMQLSTRIAECGTPQKSFDFNADAIREGEKKLLQAKEGEVIVIDEIGRMELEGEVWANAFSTVVERGKNPVIVTVRRVNVENVLQKWNINNPIVVDIKDGKIDSVINMLSV
;
A
#
# COMPACT_ATOMS: atom_id res chain seq x y z
N MET A 1 -1.37 -36.15 -23.44
CA MET A 1 -2.31 -35.03 -23.25
C MET A 1 -1.69 -33.85 -22.50
N ALA A 2 -0.93 -34.05 -21.41
CA ALA A 2 -0.21 -32.96 -20.73
C ALA A 2 0.85 -32.25 -21.60
N THR A 3 1.55 -32.97 -22.48
CA THR A 3 2.59 -32.42 -23.36
C THR A 3 2.05 -31.50 -24.46
N SER A 4 0.84 -31.74 -24.99
CA SER A 4 0.24 -30.88 -26.01
C SER A 4 -0.35 -29.59 -25.42
N LEU A 5 -0.83 -29.63 -24.17
CA LEU A 5 -1.31 -28.46 -23.44
C LEU A 5 -0.18 -27.47 -23.13
N ALA A 6 0.98 -27.96 -22.68
CA ALA A 6 2.16 -27.13 -22.45
C ALA A 6 2.71 -26.47 -23.73
N PHE A 7 2.54 -27.13 -24.89
CA PHE A 7 3.01 -26.60 -26.17
C PHE A 7 2.08 -25.53 -26.73
N ASN A 8 0.77 -25.64 -26.49
CA ASN A 8 -0.23 -24.68 -26.96
C ASN A 8 -0.21 -23.34 -26.19
N SER A 9 0.37 -23.30 -24.98
CA SER A 9 0.52 -22.09 -24.18
C SER A 9 1.84 -21.33 -24.43
N LEU A 10 2.76 -21.87 -25.24
CA LEU A 10 4.03 -21.21 -25.62
C LEU A 10 3.88 -19.80 -26.19
N PRO A 11 2.94 -19.52 -27.11
CA PRO A 11 2.75 -18.17 -27.62
C PRO A 11 2.33 -17.17 -26.54
N GLU A 12 1.51 -17.61 -25.58
CA GLU A 12 1.09 -16.79 -24.43
C GLU A 12 2.27 -16.53 -23.48
N TYR A 13 3.09 -17.54 -23.21
CA TYR A 13 4.33 -17.39 -22.44
C TYR A 13 5.31 -16.44 -23.10
N MET A 14 5.50 -16.54 -24.43
CA MET A 14 6.38 -15.64 -25.17
C MET A 14 5.89 -14.19 -25.13
N GLY A 15 4.57 -13.96 -25.15
CA GLY A 15 3.99 -12.63 -24.98
C GLY A 15 4.28 -12.02 -23.60
N ARG A 16 4.17 -12.84 -22.54
CA ARG A 16 4.46 -12.42 -21.16
C ARG A 16 5.96 -12.21 -20.93
N ILE A 17 6.83 -13.06 -21.49
CA ILE A 17 8.29 -12.89 -21.36
C ILE A 17 8.77 -11.62 -22.06
N LYS A 18 8.22 -11.28 -23.23
CA LYS A 18 8.56 -10.03 -23.92
C LYS A 18 8.15 -8.77 -23.15
N SER A 19 7.06 -8.83 -22.37
CA SER A 19 6.64 -7.69 -21.53
C SER A 19 7.54 -7.49 -20.31
N LEU A 20 8.29 -8.51 -19.88
CA LEU A 20 9.28 -8.43 -18.80
C LEU A 20 10.52 -7.63 -19.22
N GLU A 21 11.03 -7.86 -20.44
CA GLU A 21 12.16 -7.09 -21.00
C GLU A 21 11.85 -5.58 -21.08
N LEU A 22 10.57 -5.23 -21.25
CA LEU A 22 10.10 -3.85 -21.32
C LEU A 22 9.90 -3.18 -19.95
N ARG A 23 9.76 -3.94 -18.86
CA ARG A 23 9.37 -3.42 -17.53
C ARG A 23 10.54 -3.09 -16.61
N GLY A 24 11.77 -3.48 -16.95
CA GLY A 24 12.94 -3.28 -16.09
C GLY A 24 12.87 -4.07 -14.77
N GLY A 25 14.03 -4.35 -14.16
CA GLY A 25 14.14 -5.13 -12.92
C GLY A 25 14.88 -6.46 -13.08
N ASN A 26 14.99 -7.24 -11.99
CA ASN A 26 15.77 -8.48 -11.96
C ASN A 26 15.03 -9.63 -12.69
N PRO A 27 15.55 -10.17 -13.80
CA PRO A 27 14.87 -11.17 -14.62
C PRO A 27 14.57 -12.49 -13.88
N VAL A 28 15.42 -12.85 -12.91
CA VAL A 28 15.29 -14.11 -12.17
C VAL A 28 14.07 -14.08 -11.24
N VAL A 29 13.80 -12.94 -10.62
CA VAL A 29 12.64 -12.74 -9.73
C VAL A 29 11.35 -12.79 -10.55
N GLN A 30 11.36 -12.18 -11.73
CA GLN A 30 10.20 -12.14 -12.62
C GLN A 30 9.83 -13.52 -13.17
N ILE A 31 10.83 -14.33 -13.56
CA ILE A 31 10.61 -15.71 -14.01
C ILE A 31 10.08 -16.58 -12.87
N ARG A 32 10.60 -16.41 -11.65
CA ARG A 32 10.16 -17.18 -10.47
C ARG A 32 8.67 -16.96 -10.17
N ASN A 33 8.20 -15.71 -10.26
CA ASN A 33 6.79 -15.39 -10.01
C ASN A 33 5.88 -16.05 -11.05
N LEU A 34 6.28 -16.03 -12.34
CA LEU A 34 5.51 -16.68 -13.40
C LEU A 34 5.35 -18.19 -13.18
N VAL A 35 6.42 -18.87 -12.74
CA VAL A 35 6.38 -20.30 -12.45
C VAL A 35 5.45 -20.59 -11.27
N ASN A 36 5.50 -19.79 -10.21
CA ASN A 36 4.65 -19.95 -9.03
C ASN A 36 3.16 -19.74 -9.36
N ASP A 37 2.83 -18.74 -10.17
CA ASP A 37 1.47 -18.46 -10.63
C ASP A 37 0.91 -19.61 -11.50
N THR A 38 1.78 -20.38 -12.16
CA THR A 38 1.39 -21.43 -13.11
C THR A 38 1.23 -22.82 -12.46
N LEU A 39 1.88 -23.07 -11.32
CA LEU A 39 1.88 -24.37 -10.65
C LEU A 39 0.69 -24.61 -9.69
N THR A 40 -0.18 -23.61 -9.50
CA THR A 40 -1.40 -23.76 -8.69
C THR A 40 -2.62 -24.03 -9.59
N PRO A 41 -3.21 -25.24 -9.58
CA PRO A 41 -4.48 -25.49 -10.27
C PRO A 41 -5.65 -25.03 -9.39
N THR A 42 -6.66 -24.39 -9.98
CA THR A 42 -7.88 -23.74 -9.42
C THR A 42 -7.65 -22.35 -8.80
N ASN A 43 -8.34 -21.26 -9.15
CA ASN A 43 -9.69 -21.02 -9.66
C ASN A 43 -9.71 -19.72 -10.50
N GLN A 44 -10.71 -19.59 -11.39
CA GLN A 44 -11.18 -18.39 -12.11
C GLN A 44 -10.41 -17.08 -11.85
N SER A 45 -9.84 -16.51 -12.92
CA SER A 45 -9.18 -15.22 -13.02
C SER A 45 -9.84 -14.11 -12.17
N LYS A 46 -9.48 -14.03 -10.90
CA LYS A 46 -9.76 -12.86 -10.07
C LYS A 46 -8.85 -11.77 -10.62
N ILE A 47 -9.43 -10.70 -11.15
CA ILE A 47 -8.63 -9.51 -11.50
C ILE A 47 -8.04 -9.02 -10.17
N GLU A 48 -6.75 -9.22 -9.97
CA GLU A 48 -6.06 -8.74 -8.77
C GLU A 48 -6.11 -7.21 -8.77
N CYS A 49 -6.74 -6.63 -7.74
CA CYS A 49 -6.68 -5.19 -7.56
C CYS A 49 -5.24 -4.78 -7.27
N PRO A 50 -4.76 -3.67 -7.85
CA PRO A 50 -3.37 -3.27 -7.70
C PRO A 50 -3.06 -2.92 -6.24
N PHE A 51 -1.90 -3.39 -5.78
CA PHE A 51 -1.34 -3.05 -4.48
C PHE A 51 -0.10 -2.18 -4.69
N ILE A 52 -0.17 -0.90 -4.28
CA ILE A 52 0.85 0.11 -4.54
C ILE A 52 1.53 0.52 -3.24
N LEU A 53 2.85 0.41 -3.18
CA LEU A 53 3.68 0.90 -2.08
C LEU A 53 4.33 2.21 -2.50
N ILE A 54 4.03 3.28 -1.77
CA ILE A 54 4.76 4.56 -1.85
C ILE A 54 5.91 4.50 -0.84
N VAL A 55 7.13 4.35 -1.35
CA VAL A 55 8.32 4.06 -0.54
C VAL A 55 9.20 5.29 -0.38
N GLY A 56 9.66 5.53 0.86
CA GLY A 56 10.51 6.67 1.22
C GLY A 56 10.93 6.64 2.68
N GLU A 57 12.01 7.33 3.02
CA GLU A 57 12.45 7.49 4.41
C GLU A 57 11.53 8.41 5.20
N ARG A 58 11.78 8.49 6.51
CA ARG A 58 11.11 9.47 7.37
C ARG A 58 11.43 10.88 6.85
N GLY A 59 10.40 11.70 6.68
CA GLY A 59 10.57 13.10 6.29
C GLY A 59 10.81 13.37 4.80
N GLU A 60 10.94 12.35 3.96
CA GLU A 60 11.17 12.55 2.52
C GLU A 60 9.93 13.04 1.74
N GLY A 61 8.76 13.14 2.38
CA GLY A 61 7.56 13.74 1.76
C GLY A 61 6.47 12.76 1.31
N LYS A 62 6.48 11.51 1.80
CA LYS A 62 5.44 10.50 1.50
C LYS A 62 4.00 11.02 1.76
N THR A 63 3.77 11.62 2.92
CA THR A 63 2.46 12.23 3.26
C THR A 63 2.07 13.33 2.27
N THR A 64 3.02 14.18 1.85
CA THR A 64 2.77 15.21 0.82
C THR A 64 2.43 14.59 -0.53
N PHE A 65 3.10 13.50 -0.91
CA PHE A 65 2.77 12.75 -2.12
C PHE A 65 1.33 12.22 -2.07
N VAL A 66 0.94 11.60 -0.95
CA VAL A 66 -0.43 11.11 -0.73
C VAL A 66 -1.46 12.25 -0.78
N GLN A 67 -1.18 13.39 -0.16
CA GLN A 67 -2.06 14.55 -0.21
C GLN A 67 -2.28 15.05 -1.65
N ASN A 68 -1.23 15.04 -2.46
CA ASN A 68 -1.36 15.43 -3.87
C ASN A 68 -2.10 14.38 -4.69
N LEU A 69 -1.90 13.10 -4.41
CA LEU A 69 -2.67 12.02 -5.04
C LEU A 69 -4.17 12.14 -4.73
N VAL A 70 -4.52 12.44 -3.47
CA VAL A 70 -5.92 12.69 -3.06
C VAL A 70 -6.53 13.89 -3.79
N LYS A 71 -5.77 14.96 -4.07
CA LYS A 71 -6.27 16.08 -4.88
C LYS A 71 -6.64 15.61 -6.29
N VAL A 72 -5.76 14.82 -6.91
CA VAL A 72 -6.01 14.26 -8.25
C VAL A 72 -7.20 13.30 -8.26
N PHE A 73 -7.39 12.50 -7.21
CA PHE A 73 -8.59 11.66 -7.08
C PHE A 73 -9.88 12.47 -7.08
N VAL A 74 -9.92 13.58 -6.33
CA VAL A 74 -11.07 14.49 -6.32
C VAL A 74 -11.30 15.10 -7.70
N GLU A 75 -10.24 15.61 -8.35
CA GLU A 75 -10.32 16.22 -9.67
C GLU A 75 -10.82 15.25 -10.75
N LYS A 76 -10.35 13.99 -10.71
CA LYS A 76 -10.72 12.93 -11.65
C LYS A 76 -11.99 12.17 -11.24
N LYS A 77 -12.62 12.52 -10.12
CA LYS A 77 -13.79 11.81 -9.55
C LYS A 77 -13.56 10.30 -9.37
N ILE A 78 -12.36 9.95 -8.93
CA ILE A 78 -12.04 8.58 -8.51
C ILE A 78 -12.64 8.39 -7.11
N ASP A 79 -13.30 7.27 -6.86
CA ASP A 79 -13.84 6.95 -5.53
C ASP A 79 -12.72 6.41 -4.63
N PHE A 80 -12.57 6.98 -3.44
CA PHE A 80 -11.52 6.62 -2.50
C PHE A 80 -11.94 6.78 -1.04
N THR A 81 -11.26 6.05 -0.16
CA THR A 81 -11.43 6.07 1.29
C THR A 81 -10.07 5.86 1.98
N GLY A 82 -10.06 5.88 3.31
CA GLY A 82 -8.88 5.65 4.14
C GLY A 82 -8.44 6.91 4.87
N PHE A 83 -7.13 7.12 5.00
CA PHE A 83 -6.58 8.19 5.82
C PHE A 83 -5.09 8.46 5.55
N TYR A 84 -4.61 9.61 6.04
CA TYR A 84 -3.19 9.89 6.20
C TYR A 84 -2.90 10.60 7.53
N ALA A 85 -1.66 10.53 7.99
CA ALA A 85 -1.23 11.11 9.26
C ALA A 85 -0.37 12.37 9.07
N LEU A 86 -0.84 13.52 9.57
CA LEU A 86 -0.08 14.77 9.62
C LEU A 86 0.65 14.87 10.94
N GLY A 87 1.98 14.96 10.93
CA GLY A 87 2.67 15.18 12.18
C GLY A 87 2.67 16.65 12.61
N GLN A 88 2.55 16.85 13.91
CA GLN A 88 2.50 18.15 14.57
C GLN A 88 3.90 18.59 15.05
N GLY A 89 4.21 19.87 14.86
CA GLY A 89 5.53 20.44 15.15
C GLY A 89 6.60 20.10 14.10
N GLU A 90 7.79 20.65 14.30
CA GLU A 90 8.95 20.44 13.43
C GLU A 90 9.41 18.98 13.43
N MET A 91 10.11 18.55 12.38
CA MET A 91 10.41 17.13 12.15
C MET A 91 11.19 16.48 13.31
N GLU A 92 12.16 17.19 13.87
CA GLU A 92 12.99 16.75 14.99
C GLU A 92 12.26 16.87 16.33
N LEU A 93 11.34 17.83 16.44
CA LEU A 93 10.57 18.15 17.64
C LEU A 93 9.11 17.65 17.57
N ARG A 94 8.85 16.65 16.72
CA ARG A 94 7.49 16.20 16.40
C ARG A 94 6.70 15.88 17.66
N THR A 95 5.67 16.65 18.01
CA THR A 95 4.94 16.52 19.27
C THR A 95 3.81 15.50 19.22
N GLY A 96 3.41 15.08 18.02
CA GLY A 96 2.31 14.15 17.83
C GLY A 96 1.95 14.01 16.35
N TYR A 97 0.81 13.37 16.11
CA TYR A 97 0.21 13.21 14.79
C TYR A 97 -1.29 13.41 14.85
N GLU A 98 -1.84 13.98 13.78
CA GLU A 98 -3.27 14.07 13.49
C GLU A 98 -3.61 13.10 12.37
N LEU A 99 -4.69 12.35 12.54
CA LEU A 99 -5.27 11.50 11.51
C LEU A 99 -6.25 12.34 10.67
N VAL A 100 -6.06 12.36 9.36
CA VAL A 100 -7.01 12.96 8.41
C VAL A 100 -7.74 11.84 7.70
N LEU A 101 -9.04 11.71 7.99
CA LEU A 101 -9.92 10.71 7.40
C LEU A 101 -10.45 11.17 6.05
N LEU A 102 -10.49 10.25 5.09
CA LEU A 102 -10.90 10.49 3.71
C LEU A 102 -12.29 9.89 3.42
N PRO A 103 -13.07 10.48 2.50
CA PRO A 103 -12.77 11.67 1.68
C PRO A 103 -13.11 13.01 2.38
N GLU A 104 -13.79 13.00 3.53
CA GLU A 104 -14.38 14.19 4.15
C GLU A 104 -13.34 15.14 4.78
N LYS A 105 -12.07 14.71 4.86
CA LYS A 105 -10.96 15.43 5.51
C LYS A 105 -11.24 15.76 6.97
N ARG A 106 -11.95 14.88 7.67
CA ARG A 106 -12.17 15.00 9.12
C ARG A 106 -10.85 14.74 9.85
N ILE A 107 -10.47 15.65 10.75
CA ILE A 107 -9.20 15.59 11.48
C ILE A 107 -9.46 15.09 12.91
N MET A 108 -8.60 14.19 13.40
CA MET A 108 -8.63 13.66 14.76
C MET A 108 -7.19 13.60 15.32
N GLN A 109 -7.00 13.84 16.62
CA GLN A 109 -5.70 13.60 17.24
C GLN A 109 -5.40 12.10 17.20
N LEU A 110 -4.33 11.69 16.50
CA LEU A 110 -3.92 10.30 16.38
C LEU A 110 -3.04 9.87 17.55
N SER A 111 -2.01 10.67 17.83
CA SER A 111 -1.05 10.33 18.87
C SER A 111 -0.35 11.55 19.44
N THR A 112 0.11 11.43 20.67
CA THR A 112 0.86 12.47 21.38
C THR A 112 2.19 11.88 21.83
N ARG A 113 3.27 12.65 21.71
CA ARG A 113 4.58 12.22 22.19
C ARG A 113 4.57 12.12 23.71
N ILE A 114 5.02 10.99 24.23
CA ILE A 114 5.17 10.72 25.67
C ILE A 114 6.62 10.47 26.11
N ALA A 115 7.55 10.29 25.16
CA ALA A 115 8.97 10.13 25.45
C ALA A 115 9.86 10.89 24.44
N GLU A 116 11.06 11.23 24.87
CA GLU A 116 12.06 11.91 24.06
C GLU A 116 12.43 11.12 22.80
N CYS A 117 12.91 11.83 21.78
CA CYS A 117 13.34 11.21 20.54
C CYS A 117 14.57 10.32 20.79
N GLY A 118 14.54 9.05 20.34
CA GLY A 118 15.68 8.14 20.46
C GLY A 118 15.62 7.18 21.65
N THR A 119 14.58 7.24 22.50
CA THR A 119 14.38 6.23 23.55
C THR A 119 13.93 4.88 22.97
N PRO A 120 14.36 3.73 23.52
CA PRO A 120 13.91 2.41 23.07
C PRO A 120 12.41 2.14 23.23
N GLN A 121 11.73 2.90 24.09
CA GLN A 121 10.32 2.74 24.41
C GLN A 121 9.40 3.41 23.36
N LYS A 122 8.10 3.06 23.36
CA LYS A 122 7.09 3.71 22.52
C LYS A 122 7.09 5.22 22.79
N SER A 123 7.55 6.00 21.81
CA SER A 123 7.65 7.46 21.94
C SER A 123 6.30 8.18 21.87
N PHE A 124 5.23 7.47 21.50
CA PHE A 124 3.90 8.03 21.27
C PHE A 124 2.82 7.20 21.97
N ASP A 125 1.87 7.90 22.59
CA ASP A 125 0.60 7.37 23.06
C ASP A 125 -0.47 7.61 21.99
N PHE A 126 -1.28 6.58 21.70
CA PHE A 126 -2.23 6.61 20.59
C PHE A 126 -3.66 6.75 21.08
N ASN A 127 -4.42 7.60 20.40
CA ASN A 127 -5.84 7.78 20.64
C ASN A 127 -6.63 6.61 20.04
N ALA A 128 -7.20 5.77 20.90
CA ALA A 128 -8.00 4.62 20.50
C ALA A 128 -9.20 5.00 19.63
N ASP A 129 -9.80 6.18 19.80
CA ASP A 129 -10.96 6.61 19.00
C ASP A 129 -10.54 6.94 17.58
N ALA A 130 -9.38 7.57 17.40
CA ALA A 130 -8.82 7.84 16.08
C ALA A 130 -8.47 6.54 15.34
N ILE A 131 -7.90 5.55 16.06
CA ILE A 131 -7.62 4.22 15.50
C ILE A 131 -8.92 3.56 15.02
N ARG A 132 -9.95 3.50 15.87
CA ARG A 132 -11.23 2.87 15.51
C ARG A 132 -11.88 3.51 14.29
N GLU A 133 -11.80 4.84 14.17
CA GLU A 133 -12.34 5.53 12.98
C GLU A 133 -11.49 5.28 11.72
N GLY A 134 -10.16 5.16 11.86
CA GLY A 134 -9.28 4.72 10.77
C GLY A 134 -9.61 3.30 10.31
N GLU A 135 -9.72 2.34 11.24
CA GLU A 135 -10.11 0.95 10.94
C GLU A 135 -11.47 0.88 10.27
N LYS A 136 -12.43 1.67 10.73
CA LYS A 136 -13.76 1.77 10.12
C LYS A 136 -13.69 2.19 8.66
N LYS A 137 -12.83 3.17 8.31
CA LYS A 137 -12.63 3.57 6.90
C LYS A 137 -12.13 2.43 6.03
N LEU A 138 -11.27 1.56 6.57
CA LEU A 138 -10.74 0.39 5.85
C LEU A 138 -11.81 -0.70 5.70
N LEU A 139 -12.50 -1.03 6.79
CA LEU A 139 -13.44 -2.15 6.83
C LEU A 139 -14.75 -1.86 6.07
N GLN A 140 -15.14 -0.60 5.96
CA GLN A 140 -16.35 -0.14 5.27
C GLN A 140 -16.11 0.32 3.82
N ALA A 141 -14.88 0.18 3.31
CA ALA A 141 -14.57 0.47 1.91
C ALA A 141 -15.48 -0.34 0.99
N LYS A 142 -16.13 0.33 0.04
CA LYS A 142 -16.93 -0.33 -0.99
C LYS A 142 -15.99 -0.99 -2.00
N GLU A 143 -16.44 -2.07 -2.61
CA GLU A 143 -15.67 -2.75 -3.67
C GLU A 143 -15.30 -1.79 -4.80
N GLY A 144 -14.05 -1.81 -5.24
CA GLY A 144 -13.52 -0.88 -6.24
C GLY A 144 -13.03 0.48 -5.73
N GLU A 145 -13.41 0.93 -4.53
CA GLU A 145 -12.86 2.17 -3.94
C GLU A 145 -11.35 2.04 -3.72
N VAL A 146 -10.60 3.08 -4.05
CA VAL A 146 -9.16 3.14 -3.75
C VAL A 146 -8.97 3.35 -2.25
N ILE A 147 -8.29 2.43 -1.58
CA ILE A 147 -7.98 2.54 -0.15
C ILE A 147 -6.59 3.17 0.00
N VAL A 148 -6.54 4.32 0.68
CA VAL A 148 -5.29 5.06 0.93
C VAL A 148 -4.92 4.97 2.41
N ILE A 149 -3.68 4.56 2.71
CA ILE A 149 -3.17 4.41 4.08
C ILE A 149 -1.76 5.02 4.17
N ASP A 150 -1.62 6.08 4.97
CA ASP A 150 -0.31 6.63 5.34
C ASP A 150 -0.17 6.61 6.87
N GLU A 151 0.55 5.67 7.50
CA GLU A 151 1.60 4.74 6.99
C GLU A 151 1.32 3.28 7.44
N ILE A 152 1.81 2.28 6.69
CA ILE A 152 2.00 0.89 7.20
C ILE A 152 3.48 0.74 7.57
N GLY A 153 3.76 0.60 8.86
CA GLY A 153 5.12 0.60 9.38
C GLY A 153 5.31 -0.35 10.55
N ARG A 154 6.22 0.03 11.45
CA ARG A 154 6.65 -0.83 12.57
C ARG A 154 5.46 -1.27 13.45
N MET A 155 4.55 -0.34 13.74
CA MET A 155 3.43 -0.63 14.63
C MET A 155 2.48 -1.68 14.04
N GLU A 156 2.15 -1.54 12.76
CA GLU A 156 1.28 -2.48 12.06
C GLU A 156 1.98 -3.84 11.87
N LEU A 157 3.30 -3.82 11.64
CA LEU A 157 4.14 -5.03 11.62
C LEU A 157 4.17 -5.76 12.97
N GLU A 158 4.02 -5.04 14.08
CA GLU A 158 3.87 -5.60 15.44
C GLU A 158 2.42 -6.03 15.76
N GLY A 159 1.47 -5.80 14.84
CA GLY A 159 0.06 -6.17 15.03
C GLY A 159 -0.77 -5.11 15.77
N GLU A 160 -0.24 -3.90 15.89
CA GLU A 160 -0.91 -2.81 16.59
C GLU A 160 -1.69 -1.88 15.63
N VAL A 161 -2.38 -0.90 16.23
CA VAL A 161 -3.12 0.15 15.51
C VAL A 161 -4.15 -0.50 14.58
N TRP A 162 -4.07 -0.27 13.26
CA TRP A 162 -5.02 -0.79 12.27
C TRP A 162 -4.53 -2.07 11.58
N ALA A 163 -3.56 -2.79 12.13
CA ALA A 163 -3.00 -4.01 11.52
C ALA A 163 -4.08 -5.04 11.14
N ASN A 164 -5.04 -5.29 12.03
CA ASN A 164 -6.11 -6.28 11.79
C ASN A 164 -7.08 -5.83 10.69
N ALA A 165 -7.44 -4.54 10.68
CA ALA A 165 -8.26 -3.97 9.62
C ALA A 165 -7.53 -4.02 8.27
N PHE A 166 -6.22 -3.76 8.26
CA PHE A 166 -5.39 -3.86 7.06
C PHE A 166 -5.25 -5.31 6.57
N SER A 167 -5.04 -6.30 7.45
CA SER A 167 -5.08 -7.73 7.06
C SER A 167 -6.39 -8.09 6.37
N THR A 168 -7.51 -7.62 6.94
CA THR A 168 -8.84 -7.84 6.36
C THR A 168 -8.98 -7.23 4.95
N VAL A 169 -8.41 -6.05 4.72
CA VAL A 169 -8.40 -5.41 3.39
C VAL A 169 -7.60 -6.23 2.39
N VAL A 170 -6.38 -6.65 2.76
CA VAL A 170 -5.50 -7.45 1.90
C VAL A 170 -6.15 -8.80 1.55
N GLU A 171 -6.70 -9.50 2.54
CA GLU A 171 -7.35 -10.81 2.35
C GLU A 171 -8.58 -10.73 1.43
N ARG A 172 -9.38 -9.64 1.53
CA ARG A 172 -10.53 -9.44 0.64
C ARG A 172 -10.08 -9.32 -0.82
N GLY A 173 -9.03 -8.53 -1.07
CA GLY A 173 -8.47 -8.32 -2.41
C GLY A 173 -9.50 -7.78 -3.40
N LYS A 174 -10.35 -6.85 -2.95
CA LYS A 174 -11.47 -6.25 -3.71
C LYS A 174 -11.28 -4.78 -4.03
N ASN A 175 -10.18 -4.20 -3.57
CA ASN A 175 -9.92 -2.77 -3.62
C ASN A 175 -8.49 -2.55 -4.11
N PRO A 176 -8.26 -1.56 -4.99
CA PRO A 176 -6.94 -0.98 -5.15
C PRO A 176 -6.46 -0.45 -3.79
N VAL A 177 -5.23 -0.77 -3.41
CA VAL A 177 -4.67 -0.33 -2.14
C VAL A 177 -3.40 0.47 -2.38
N ILE A 178 -3.31 1.63 -1.74
CA ILE A 178 -2.13 2.49 -1.76
C ILE A 178 -1.69 2.68 -0.32
N VAL A 179 -0.49 2.20 0.00
CA VAL A 179 0.11 2.36 1.32
C VAL A 179 1.42 3.09 1.24
N THR A 180 1.70 3.98 2.18
CA THR A 180 3.07 4.47 2.36
C THR A 180 3.84 3.52 3.29
N VAL A 181 5.11 3.29 2.98
CA VAL A 181 5.98 2.38 3.74
C VAL A 181 7.39 2.96 3.81
N ARG A 182 8.04 2.84 4.97
CA ARG A 182 9.49 3.11 5.06
C ARG A 182 10.27 2.04 4.32
N ARG A 183 11.31 2.42 3.61
CA ARG A 183 12.11 1.50 2.78
C ARG A 183 12.62 0.29 3.55
N VAL A 184 13.10 0.49 4.78
CA VAL A 184 13.54 -0.61 5.67
C VAL A 184 12.43 -1.62 6.02
N ASN A 185 11.16 -1.23 5.91
CA ASN A 185 10.01 -2.07 6.24
C ASN A 185 9.36 -2.74 5.03
N VAL A 186 9.77 -2.42 3.79
CA VAL A 186 9.11 -2.90 2.57
C VAL A 186 9.05 -4.43 2.54
N GLU A 187 10.19 -5.11 2.70
CA GLU A 187 10.23 -6.58 2.67
C GLU A 187 9.37 -7.20 3.78
N ASN A 188 9.44 -6.65 4.99
CA ASN A 188 8.66 -7.13 6.13
C ASN A 188 7.15 -6.99 5.89
N VAL A 189 6.71 -5.88 5.28
CA VAL A 189 5.30 -5.66 4.93
C VAL A 189 4.85 -6.67 3.86
N LEU A 190 5.62 -6.84 2.80
CA LEU A 190 5.27 -7.79 1.73
C LEU A 190 5.18 -9.23 2.27
N GLN A 191 6.13 -9.63 3.11
CA GLN A 191 6.15 -10.97 3.71
C GLN A 191 5.00 -11.18 4.69
N LYS A 192 4.76 -10.24 5.62
CA LYS A 192 3.74 -10.41 6.68
C LYS A 192 2.34 -10.59 6.10
N TRP A 193 2.01 -9.87 5.03
CA TRP A 193 0.69 -9.92 4.41
C TRP A 193 0.64 -10.74 3.11
N ASN A 194 1.70 -11.48 2.78
CA ASN A 194 1.81 -12.30 1.56
C ASN A 194 1.40 -11.52 0.29
N ILE A 195 1.84 -10.27 0.19
CA ILE A 195 1.49 -9.39 -0.92
C ILE A 195 2.38 -9.75 -2.11
N ASN A 196 1.77 -10.37 -3.12
CA ASN A 196 2.44 -10.74 -4.35
C ASN A 196 2.31 -9.64 -5.40
N ASN A 197 3.35 -9.48 -6.22
CA ASN A 197 3.40 -8.54 -7.35
C ASN A 197 3.04 -7.07 -6.99
N PRO A 198 3.59 -6.49 -5.90
CA PRO A 198 3.34 -5.10 -5.57
C PRO A 198 3.91 -4.15 -6.63
N ILE A 199 3.24 -3.01 -6.80
CA ILE A 199 3.77 -1.88 -7.55
C ILE A 199 4.52 -0.99 -6.56
N VAL A 200 5.83 -0.91 -6.70
CA VAL A 200 6.68 -0.09 -5.81
C VAL A 200 6.99 1.24 -6.49
N VAL A 201 6.66 2.33 -5.80
CA VAL A 201 6.91 3.71 -6.26
C VAL A 201 7.78 4.39 -5.22
N ASP A 202 9.07 4.56 -5.53
CA ASP A 202 9.96 5.37 -4.71
C ASP A 202 9.62 6.85 -4.91
N ILE A 203 9.43 7.60 -3.83
CA ILE A 203 9.00 9.00 -3.92
C ILE A 203 10.02 9.95 -4.57
N LYS A 204 11.29 9.53 -4.70
CA LYS A 204 12.32 10.35 -5.39
C LYS A 204 12.11 10.38 -6.89
N ASP A 205 11.62 9.27 -7.46
CA ASP A 205 11.45 9.08 -8.90
C ASP A 205 9.97 9.03 -9.32
N GLY A 206 9.09 8.77 -8.36
CA GLY A 206 7.66 8.56 -8.55
C GLY A 206 6.92 9.82 -8.97
N LYS A 207 6.09 9.69 -9.99
CA LYS A 207 5.17 10.75 -10.44
C LYS A 207 3.73 10.35 -10.13
N ILE A 208 2.92 11.33 -9.73
CA ILE A 208 1.50 11.13 -9.42
C ILE A 208 0.77 10.52 -10.63
N ASP A 209 1.01 11.03 -11.83
CA ASP A 209 0.37 10.52 -13.05
C ASP A 209 0.69 9.04 -13.32
N SER A 210 1.90 8.59 -12.98
CA SER A 210 2.26 7.17 -13.08
C SER A 210 1.42 6.31 -12.15
N VAL A 211 1.19 6.76 -10.91
CA VAL A 211 0.33 6.07 -9.95
C VAL A 211 -1.11 6.01 -10.43
N ILE A 212 -1.63 7.11 -10.99
CA ILE A 212 -2.99 7.13 -11.56
C ILE A 212 -3.14 6.12 -12.69
N ASN A 213 -2.18 6.08 -13.62
CA ASN A 213 -2.22 5.14 -14.75
C ASN A 213 -2.16 3.67 -14.30
N MET A 214 -1.50 3.39 -13.18
CA MET A 214 -1.38 2.04 -12.60
C MET A 214 -2.68 1.55 -11.95
N LEU A 215 -3.58 2.45 -11.55
CA LEU A 215 -4.87 2.09 -10.95
C LEU A 215 -5.89 1.55 -11.98
N SER A 216 -5.55 1.54 -13.28
CA SER A 216 -6.43 1.10 -14.37
C SER A 216 -7.80 1.79 -14.37
N VAL A 217 -7.82 3.08 -13.97
CA VAL A 217 -8.98 3.98 -14.01
C VAL A 217 -8.96 4.83 -15.28
#